data_AF-A0A1Q7N435-F1
#
_entry.id   AF-A0A1Q7N435-F1
#
_cell.length_a   1.000
_cell.length_b   1.000
_cell.length_c   1.000
_cell.angle_alpha   90.00
_cell.angle_beta   90.00
_cell.angle_gamma   90.00
#
_symmetry.space_group_name_H-M   'P 1'
#
loop_
_entity.id
_entity.type
_entity.pdbx_description
1 polymer ?
#
loop_
_entity_poly.entity_id
_entity_poly.type
_entity_poly.pdbx_seq_one_letter_code
_entity_poly.pdbx_strand_id
1 'polypeptide(L)'
;MEHDRVIRLLHTKFRRKYEAGMNPGVEQNAPVGTGPTALYPDLVLTSQDRGHRLQIVVEVETGESVNHLEALAQWAHFSKVRAAFHLYVPGGMVDVARRLCEDNHIYVAEIWSYHTVGDQVRFTLVHRNREAPPVQPRIRTPAPPRTPPAVRASAAPRTRQPPRTGAPRKKTARSAKPAKKATPVRKQKRK
;
A
#
# COMPACT_ATOMS: atom_id res chain seq x y z
N MET A 1 17.64 16.81 15.94
CA MET A 1 16.27 16.28 16.10
C MET A 1 16.33 15.00 16.93
N GLU A 2 15.66 14.95 18.08
CA GLU A 2 15.53 13.70 18.87
C GLU A 2 14.55 12.72 18.19
N HIS A 3 13.46 13.25 17.65
CA HIS A 3 12.48 12.58 16.79
C HIS A 3 13.11 11.59 15.78
N ASP A 4 13.92 12.10 14.85
CA ASP A 4 14.73 11.32 13.89
C ASP A 4 15.53 10.16 14.53
N ARG A 5 16.12 10.37 15.72
CA ARG A 5 16.92 9.36 16.42
C ARG A 5 16.01 8.21 16.85
N VAL A 6 14.82 8.53 17.37
CA VAL A 6 13.80 7.55 17.75
C VAL A 6 13.29 6.78 16.53
N ILE A 7 12.94 7.46 15.42
CA ILE A 7 12.50 6.83 14.16
C ILE A 7 13.55 5.84 13.65
N ARG A 8 14.82 6.25 13.53
CA ARG A 8 15.91 5.39 13.01
C ARG A 8 16.17 4.17 13.91
N LEU A 9 16.02 4.31 15.22
CA LEU A 9 16.10 3.20 16.19
C LEU A 9 14.92 2.24 16.07
N LEU A 10 13.69 2.75 15.94
CA LEU A 10 12.49 1.95 15.75
C LEU A 10 12.48 1.23 14.40
N HIS A 11 12.89 1.88 13.31
CA HIS A 11 13.10 1.26 12.00
C HIS A 11 14.05 0.05 12.10
N THR A 12 15.20 0.25 12.73
CA THR A 12 16.21 -0.80 12.96
C THR A 12 15.69 -1.95 13.84
N LYS A 13 14.85 -1.65 14.84
CA LYS A 13 14.13 -2.64 15.69
C LYS A 13 13.13 -3.46 14.87
N PHE A 14 12.34 -2.82 14.01
CA PHE A 14 11.23 -3.46 13.28
C PHE A 14 11.64 -4.23 12.02
N ARG A 15 12.72 -3.83 11.31
CA ARG A 15 13.26 -4.55 10.14
C ARG A 15 13.62 -6.02 10.38
N ARG A 16 13.73 -6.45 11.64
CA ARG A 16 13.93 -7.86 12.04
C ARG A 16 12.68 -8.73 11.93
N LYS A 17 11.50 -8.14 11.72
CA LYS A 17 10.18 -8.83 11.68
C LYS A 17 9.27 -8.37 10.55
N TYR A 18 9.47 -7.14 10.08
CA TYR A 18 8.67 -6.48 9.05
C TYR A 18 9.57 -6.02 7.91
N GLU A 19 8.99 -5.78 6.75
CA GLU A 19 9.53 -4.80 5.83
C GLU A 19 9.14 -3.42 6.37
N ALA A 20 10.05 -2.44 6.33
CA ALA A 20 9.86 -1.17 7.01
C ALA A 20 10.23 0.01 6.10
N GLY A 21 9.24 0.82 5.74
CA GLY A 21 9.44 2.18 5.25
C GLY A 21 9.64 3.16 6.41
N MET A 22 10.26 4.30 6.12
CA MET A 22 10.40 5.41 7.08
C MET A 22 10.36 6.77 6.39
N ASN A 23 9.77 7.76 7.05
CA ASN A 23 9.52 9.12 6.57
C ASN A 23 10.13 10.14 7.55
N PRO A 24 11.47 10.25 7.68
CA PRO A 24 12.07 11.15 8.67
C PRO A 24 11.84 12.63 8.29
N GLY A 25 11.41 13.43 9.27
CA GLY A 25 11.27 14.88 9.13
C GLY A 25 10.15 15.28 8.16
N VAL A 26 10.51 15.51 6.89
CA VAL A 26 9.57 15.91 5.82
C VAL A 26 9.65 15.01 4.58
N GLU A 27 10.35 13.88 4.67
CA GLU A 27 10.49 12.93 3.57
C GLU A 27 9.19 12.12 3.35
N GLN A 28 8.84 11.85 2.08
CA GLN A 28 7.63 11.13 1.68
C GLN A 28 7.97 9.81 0.96
N ASN A 29 8.83 9.00 1.57
CA ASN A 29 9.38 7.78 0.99
C ASN A 29 8.38 6.61 0.98
N ALA A 30 7.50 6.54 1.99
CA ALA A 30 6.64 5.40 2.28
C ALA A 30 5.19 5.86 2.49
N PRO A 31 4.35 5.86 1.44
CA PRO A 31 2.94 6.24 1.55
C PRO A 31 2.07 5.13 2.17
N VAL A 32 1.06 5.55 2.91
CA VAL A 32 -0.06 4.73 3.39
C VAL A 32 -1.34 5.16 2.68
N GLY A 33 -1.94 4.25 1.91
CA GLY A 33 -3.11 4.53 1.08
C GLY A 33 -2.74 4.68 -0.40
N THR A 34 -3.52 5.44 -1.16
CA THR A 34 -3.38 5.58 -2.62
C THR A 34 -3.83 6.95 -3.11
N GLY A 35 -3.06 7.55 -4.04
CA GLY A 35 -3.44 8.81 -4.68
C GLY A 35 -3.23 10.04 -3.79
N PRO A 36 -3.99 11.13 -4.00
CA PRO A 36 -3.75 12.42 -3.32
C PRO A 36 -4.10 12.41 -1.82
N THR A 37 -4.70 11.34 -1.31
CA THR A 37 -5.00 11.14 0.12
C THR A 37 -4.05 10.10 0.76
N ALA A 38 -2.82 9.97 0.22
CA ALA A 38 -1.78 9.16 0.85
C ALA A 38 -1.28 9.86 2.12
N LEU A 39 -1.20 9.09 3.22
CA LEU A 39 -0.65 9.53 4.50
C LEU A 39 0.81 9.10 4.60
N TYR A 40 1.64 9.85 5.34
CA TYR A 40 3.07 9.57 5.49
C TYR A 40 3.48 9.53 6.98
N PRO A 41 3.03 8.51 7.74
CA PRO A 41 3.46 8.34 9.12
C PRO A 41 4.96 8.02 9.20
N ASP A 42 5.59 8.27 10.34
CA ASP A 42 7.03 8.10 10.54
C ASP A 42 7.57 6.73 10.11
N LEU A 43 6.84 5.65 10.42
CA LEU A 43 7.14 4.30 9.94
C LEU A 43 5.92 3.58 9.37
N VAL A 44 6.18 2.86 8.28
CA VAL A 44 5.22 1.99 7.59
C VAL A 44 5.73 0.56 7.64
N LEU A 45 5.04 -0.33 8.36
CA LEU A 45 5.48 -1.72 8.55
C LEU A 45 4.60 -2.68 7.74
N THR A 46 5.15 -3.21 6.66
CA THR A 46 4.55 -4.21 5.76
C THR A 46 4.98 -5.63 6.13
N SER A 47 4.20 -6.61 5.68
CA SER A 47 4.54 -8.01 5.83
C SER A 47 5.72 -8.40 4.93
N GLN A 48 6.60 -9.27 5.41
CA GLN A 48 7.75 -9.77 4.64
C GLN A 48 7.39 -10.87 3.62
N ASP A 49 6.12 -11.26 3.54
CA ASP A 49 5.61 -12.16 2.50
C ASP A 49 5.24 -11.40 1.21
N ARG A 50 5.04 -12.13 0.11
CA ARG A 50 4.79 -11.57 -1.23
C ARG A 50 3.56 -10.67 -1.34
N GLY A 51 2.68 -10.64 -0.34
CA GLY A 51 1.54 -9.73 -0.28
C GLY A 51 1.88 -8.30 0.12
N HIS A 52 3.07 -8.03 0.69
CA HIS A 52 3.51 -6.72 1.20
C HIS A 52 2.43 -5.98 2.01
N ARG A 53 1.64 -6.73 2.78
CA ARG A 53 0.42 -6.23 3.40
C ARG A 53 0.79 -5.34 4.58
N LEU A 54 0.37 -4.09 4.56
CA LEU A 54 0.48 -3.18 5.70
C LEU A 54 -0.08 -3.84 6.96
N GLN A 55 0.72 -3.88 8.03
CA GLN A 55 0.35 -4.46 9.31
C GLN A 55 0.26 -3.40 10.41
N ILE A 56 1.24 -2.49 10.45
CA ILE A 56 1.37 -1.47 11.49
C ILE A 56 1.74 -0.14 10.83
N VAL A 57 1.12 0.94 11.30
CA VAL A 57 1.60 2.32 11.10
C VAL A 57 2.08 2.85 12.44
N VAL A 58 3.25 3.51 12.46
CA VAL A 58 3.85 4.02 13.69
C VAL A 58 4.09 5.51 13.53
N GLU A 59 3.64 6.29 14.52
CA GLU A 59 3.97 7.71 14.66
C GLU A 59 4.81 7.92 15.92
N VAL A 60 5.79 8.81 15.83
CA VAL A 60 6.64 9.26 16.92
C VAL A 60 6.30 10.72 17.22
N GLU A 61 6.17 11.03 18.50
CA GLU A 61 5.77 12.35 18.96
C GLU A 61 6.87 13.03 19.75
N THR A 62 6.83 14.35 19.81
CA THR A 62 7.73 15.18 20.63
C THR A 62 6.96 15.81 21.80
N GLY A 63 7.66 16.50 22.71
CA GLY A 63 6.99 17.24 23.79
C GLY A 63 6.09 18.39 23.28
N GLU A 64 6.31 18.85 22.05
CA GLU A 64 5.66 20.01 21.44
C GLU A 64 4.51 19.58 20.52
N SER A 65 4.63 18.41 19.87
CA SER A 65 3.63 17.87 18.94
C SER A 65 2.52 17.04 19.60
N VAL A 66 2.68 16.58 20.86
CA VAL A 66 1.55 16.01 21.64
C VAL A 66 0.56 17.12 22.00
N ASN A 67 -0.36 17.40 21.08
CA ASN A 67 -1.39 18.43 21.21
C ASN A 67 -2.69 18.05 20.46
N HIS A 68 -3.74 18.84 20.66
CA HIS A 68 -5.07 18.57 20.10
C HIS A 68 -5.16 18.73 18.57
N LEU A 69 -4.33 19.59 17.97
CA LEU A 69 -4.30 19.77 16.52
C LEU A 69 -3.72 18.53 15.83
N GLU A 70 -2.57 18.02 16.29
CA GLU A 70 -1.96 16.80 15.72
C GLU A 70 -2.84 15.56 15.94
N ALA A 71 -3.51 15.47 17.09
CA ALA A 71 -4.48 14.40 17.36
C ALA A 71 -5.60 14.35 16.31
N LEU A 72 -6.15 15.50 15.90
CA LEU A 72 -7.21 15.58 14.88
C LEU A 72 -6.68 15.58 13.44
N ALA A 73 -5.52 16.20 13.18
CA ALA A 73 -4.92 16.31 11.86
C ALA A 73 -4.29 15.00 11.40
N GLN A 74 -3.63 14.26 12.30
CA GLN A 74 -2.82 13.08 11.95
C GLN A 74 -3.32 11.80 12.61
N TRP A 75 -3.41 11.73 13.94
CA TRP A 75 -3.72 10.48 14.65
C TRP A 75 -5.14 9.97 14.34
N ALA A 76 -6.11 10.90 14.23
CA ALA A 76 -7.47 10.61 13.79
C ALA A 76 -7.56 10.13 12.33
N HIS A 77 -6.51 10.23 11.52
CA HIS A 77 -6.42 9.62 10.19
C HIS A 77 -5.68 8.28 10.23
N PHE A 78 -4.57 8.16 10.97
CA PHE A 78 -3.86 6.88 11.14
C PHE A 78 -4.73 5.81 11.80
N SER A 79 -5.53 6.16 12.81
CA SER A 79 -6.50 5.26 13.47
C SER A 79 -7.60 4.71 12.54
N LYS A 80 -7.83 5.32 11.36
CA LYS A 80 -8.78 4.86 10.34
C LYS A 80 -8.14 3.95 9.29
N VAL A 81 -6.81 3.81 9.29
CA VAL A 81 -6.07 2.89 8.42
C VAL A 81 -6.37 1.44 8.80
N ARG A 82 -6.40 0.53 7.83
CA ARG A 82 -6.59 -0.92 8.08
C ARG A 82 -5.30 -1.61 8.55
N ALA A 83 -4.71 -1.07 9.60
CA ALA A 83 -3.46 -1.48 10.24
C ALA A 83 -3.58 -1.26 11.76
N ALA A 84 -2.66 -1.84 12.55
CA ALA A 84 -2.50 -1.41 13.94
C ALA A 84 -1.81 -0.04 13.96
N PHE A 85 -2.39 0.96 14.62
CA PHE A 85 -1.76 2.25 14.85
C PHE A 85 -0.99 2.22 16.18
N HIS A 86 0.33 2.43 16.14
CA HIS A 86 1.19 2.50 17.31
C HIS A 86 1.69 3.94 17.49
N LEU A 87 1.53 4.50 18.69
CA LEU A 87 1.92 5.87 19.02
C LEU A 87 3.09 5.85 20.01
N TYR A 88 4.20 6.53 19.68
CA TYR A 88 5.41 6.60 20.50
C TYR A 88 5.62 8.01 21.04
N VAL A 89 5.39 8.21 22.34
CA VAL A 89 5.36 9.54 22.98
C VAL A 89 6.48 9.72 24.01
N PRO A 90 6.91 10.96 24.29
CA PRO A 90 7.82 11.23 25.40
C PRO A 90 7.21 10.79 26.73
N GLY A 91 8.02 10.24 27.65
CA GLY A 91 7.55 9.72 28.93
C GLY A 91 6.68 10.67 29.78
N GLY A 92 6.92 11.98 29.70
CA GLY A 92 6.11 12.99 30.41
C GLY A 92 4.77 13.32 29.76
N MET A 93 4.54 12.93 28.51
CA MET A 93 3.34 13.27 27.73
C MET A 93 2.36 12.10 27.58
N VAL A 94 2.65 10.94 28.17
CA VAL A 94 1.87 9.70 28.00
C VAL A 94 0.41 9.86 28.40
N ASP A 95 0.14 10.48 29.55
CA ASP A 95 -1.22 10.66 30.05
C ASP A 95 -1.98 11.76 29.30
N VAL A 96 -1.28 12.74 28.73
CA VAL A 96 -1.85 13.75 27.82
C VAL A 96 -2.26 13.10 26.51
N ALA A 97 -1.37 12.31 25.89
CA ALA A 97 -1.66 11.58 24.67
C ALA A 97 -2.80 10.57 24.85
N ARG A 98 -2.86 9.86 25.99
CA ARG A 98 -3.98 8.94 26.26
C ARG A 98 -5.32 9.67 26.33
N ARG A 99 -5.41 10.78 27.09
CA ARG A 99 -6.63 11.61 27.16
C ARG A 99 -7.03 12.13 25.79
N LEU A 100 -6.08 12.69 25.02
CA LEU A 100 -6.33 13.13 23.64
C LEU A 100 -6.89 12.01 22.76
N CYS A 101 -6.44 10.76 22.93
CA CYS A 101 -7.02 9.63 22.20
C CYS A 101 -8.43 9.25 22.69
N GLU A 102 -8.68 9.27 23.99
CA GLU A 102 -9.97 8.97 24.61
C GLU A 102 -11.03 10.03 24.24
N ASP A 103 -10.71 11.32 24.45
CA ASP A 103 -11.57 12.50 24.21
C ASP A 103 -11.98 12.63 22.74
N ASN A 104 -11.08 12.28 21.80
CA ASN A 104 -11.33 12.38 20.35
C ASN A 104 -11.68 11.03 19.69
N HIS A 105 -11.88 9.98 20.50
CA HIS A 105 -12.23 8.62 20.07
C HIS A 105 -11.26 8.02 19.02
N ILE A 106 -9.97 8.30 19.18
CA ILE A 106 -8.90 7.88 18.28
C ILE A 106 -8.46 6.46 18.64
N TYR A 107 -8.67 5.51 17.73
CA TYR A 107 -8.28 4.12 17.96
C TYR A 107 -6.75 3.93 17.84
N VAL A 108 -6.07 3.78 18.97
CA VAL A 108 -4.65 3.40 19.05
C VAL A 108 -4.52 1.96 19.54
N ALA A 109 -3.73 1.14 18.85
CA ALA A 109 -3.51 -0.26 19.22
C ALA A 109 -2.44 -0.42 20.32
N GLU A 110 -1.34 0.34 20.25
CA GLU A 110 -0.33 0.39 21.31
C GLU A 110 0.19 1.81 21.52
N ILE A 111 0.19 2.30 22.77
CA ILE A 111 0.92 3.53 23.16
C ILE A 111 2.20 3.10 23.89
N TRP A 112 3.34 3.53 23.35
CA TRP A 112 4.65 3.32 23.90
C TRP A 112 5.20 4.65 24.43
N SER A 113 5.77 4.66 25.64
CA SER A 113 6.62 5.76 26.05
C SER A 113 8.05 5.54 25.54
N TYR A 114 8.73 6.63 25.23
CA TYR A 114 10.19 6.65 25.10
C TYR A 114 10.83 7.59 26.12
N HIS A 115 12.04 7.22 26.56
CA HIS A 115 12.83 7.98 27.51
C HIS A 115 14.30 8.00 27.04
N THR A 116 14.86 9.18 26.87
CA THR A 116 16.30 9.39 26.63
C THR A 116 17.05 9.41 27.96
N VAL A 117 17.98 8.48 28.13
CA VAL A 117 18.83 8.33 29.33
C VAL A 117 20.28 8.34 28.88
N GLY A 118 20.89 9.53 28.86
CA GLY A 118 22.14 9.76 28.15
C GLY A 118 21.95 9.41 26.66
N ASP A 119 22.84 8.56 26.14
CA ASP A 119 22.79 8.12 24.73
C ASP A 119 21.86 6.94 24.43
N GLN A 120 21.13 6.42 25.42
CA GLN A 120 20.18 5.32 25.23
C GLN A 120 18.73 5.81 25.20
N VAL A 121 18.00 5.49 24.13
CA VAL A 121 16.53 5.57 24.11
C VAL A 121 15.97 4.25 24.65
N ARG A 122 15.17 4.33 25.70
CA ARG A 122 14.42 3.19 26.27
C ARG A 122 12.95 3.29 25.87
N PHE A 123 12.35 2.15 25.54
CA PHE A 123 10.95 2.06 25.10
C PHE A 123 10.14 1.19 26.07
N THR A 124 9.02 1.72 26.58
CA THR A 124 8.12 1.02 27.50
C THR A 124 6.72 0.96 26.87
N LEU A 125 6.08 -0.20 26.84
CA LEU A 125 4.68 -0.32 26.46
C LEU A 125 3.81 0.16 27.64
N VAL A 126 2.98 1.19 27.44
CA VAL A 126 2.18 1.78 28.54
C VAL A 126 0.67 1.57 28.33
N HIS A 127 0.19 1.52 27.10
CA HIS A 127 -1.16 1.08 26.77
C HIS A 127 -1.13 0.08 25.62
N ARG A 128 -2.01 -0.92 25.67
CA ARG A 128 -2.22 -1.85 24.56
C ARG A 128 -3.70 -2.20 24.48
N ASN A 129 -4.36 -1.73 23.42
CA ASN A 129 -5.66 -2.25 23.06
C ASN A 129 -5.46 -3.64 22.40
N ARG A 130 -6.30 -4.60 22.80
CA ARG A 130 -6.31 -5.97 22.24
C ARG A 130 -7.42 -6.18 21.21
N GLU A 131 -8.30 -5.22 21.04
CA GLU A 131 -9.38 -5.28 20.07
C GLU A 131 -8.84 -5.16 18.63
N ALA A 132 -9.62 -5.62 17.65
CA ALA A 132 -9.29 -5.40 16.25
C ALA A 132 -9.62 -3.95 15.87
N PRO A 133 -8.77 -3.24 15.10
CA PRO A 133 -9.09 -1.88 14.66
C PRO A 133 -10.44 -1.89 13.92
N PRO A 134 -11.35 -0.96 14.23
CA PRO A 134 -12.76 -1.05 13.84
C PRO A 134 -12.91 -1.07 12.32
N VAL A 135 -13.20 -2.25 11.77
CA VAL A 135 -13.29 -2.48 10.33
C VAL A 135 -14.57 -1.83 9.83
N GLN A 136 -14.49 -0.54 9.46
CA GLN A 136 -15.62 0.18 8.89
C GLN A 136 -16.25 -0.66 7.77
N PRO A 137 -17.58 -0.92 7.82
CA PRO A 137 -18.23 -1.75 6.82
C PRO A 137 -18.07 -1.08 5.46
N ARG A 138 -17.51 -1.80 4.49
CA ARG A 138 -17.54 -1.33 3.10
C ARG A 138 -19.01 -1.25 2.69
N ILE A 139 -19.54 -0.04 2.54
CA ILE A 139 -20.76 0.18 1.78
C ILE A 139 -20.51 -0.44 0.41
N ARG A 140 -21.13 -1.59 0.15
CA ARG A 140 -21.08 -2.23 -1.16
C ARG A 140 -21.94 -1.36 -2.05
N THR A 141 -21.31 -0.48 -2.84
CA THR A 141 -21.98 0.12 -3.99
C THR A 141 -22.63 -1.02 -4.78
N PRO A 142 -23.95 -0.99 -5.01
CA PRO A 142 -24.62 -2.05 -5.74
C PRO A 142 -23.98 -2.16 -7.13
N ALA A 143 -23.68 -3.38 -7.56
CA ALA A 143 -23.12 -3.59 -8.89
C ALA A 143 -24.08 -2.98 -9.93
N PRO A 144 -23.57 -2.26 -10.95
CA PRO A 144 -24.43 -1.69 -11.98
C PRO A 144 -25.27 -2.82 -12.61
N PRO A 145 -26.57 -2.60 -12.84
CA PRO A 145 -27.47 -3.67 -13.28
C PRO A 145 -26.96 -4.26 -14.59
N ARG A 146 -26.66 -5.56 -14.57
CA ARG A 146 -26.34 -6.32 -15.78
C ARG A 146 -27.51 -6.19 -16.74
N THR A 147 -27.31 -5.50 -17.87
CA THR A 147 -28.23 -5.58 -19.00
C THR A 147 -28.36 -7.04 -19.42
N PRO A 148 -29.60 -7.57 -19.56
CA PRO A 148 -29.79 -8.94 -19.99
C PRO A 148 -29.27 -9.11 -21.44
N PRO A 149 -28.63 -10.24 -21.78
CA PRO A 149 -28.16 -10.47 -23.14
C PRO A 149 -29.34 -10.52 -24.10
N ALA A 150 -29.19 -9.89 -25.27
CA ALA A 150 -30.26 -9.78 -26.26
C ALA A 150 -30.80 -11.17 -26.66
N VAL A 151 -32.12 -11.34 -26.56
CA VAL A 151 -32.79 -12.60 -26.88
C VAL A 151 -32.62 -12.90 -28.37
N ARG A 152 -32.04 -14.05 -28.71
CA ARG A 152 -31.99 -14.53 -30.10
C ARG A 152 -33.43 -14.74 -30.61
N ALA A 153 -33.85 -13.93 -31.58
CA ALA A 153 -35.09 -14.17 -32.30
C ALA A 153 -35.02 -15.51 -33.06
N SER A 154 -36.08 -16.31 -32.96
CA SER A 154 -36.19 -17.62 -33.60
C SER A 154 -36.41 -17.54 -35.11
N ALA A 155 -36.13 -18.64 -35.80
CA ALA A 155 -36.10 -18.74 -37.25
C ALA A 155 -37.41 -18.38 -37.97
N ALA A 156 -37.28 -17.79 -39.17
CA ALA A 156 -38.32 -17.74 -40.20
C ALA A 156 -37.98 -18.70 -41.36
N PRO A 157 -38.95 -19.14 -42.19
CA PRO A 157 -38.78 -20.31 -43.07
C PRO A 157 -37.93 -20.09 -44.33
N ARG A 158 -37.36 -21.18 -44.87
CA ARG A 158 -36.57 -21.21 -46.11
C ARG A 158 -37.45 -20.96 -47.35
N THR A 159 -37.26 -19.85 -48.05
CA THR A 159 -37.67 -19.72 -49.46
C THR A 159 -36.72 -20.48 -50.39
N ARG A 160 -37.26 -21.08 -51.46
CA ARG A 160 -36.50 -21.91 -52.42
C ARG A 160 -35.61 -21.05 -53.33
N GLN A 161 -34.37 -21.49 -53.57
CA GLN A 161 -33.57 -21.05 -54.73
C GLN A 161 -33.63 -22.12 -55.84
N PRO A 162 -33.77 -21.75 -57.12
CA PRO A 162 -33.52 -22.64 -58.26
C PRO A 162 -32.01 -22.79 -58.53
N PRO A 163 -31.53 -23.93 -59.05
CA PRO A 163 -30.11 -24.18 -59.26
C PRO A 163 -29.58 -23.54 -60.56
N ARG A 164 -28.40 -22.93 -60.52
CA ARG A 164 -27.58 -22.67 -61.73
C ARG A 164 -26.14 -23.13 -61.52
N THR A 165 -25.76 -24.02 -62.42
CA THR A 165 -24.44 -24.61 -62.67
C THR A 165 -23.30 -23.58 -62.81
N GLY A 166 -22.08 -23.93 -62.38
CA GLY A 166 -20.89 -23.08 -62.66
C GLY A 166 -19.62 -23.35 -61.85
N ALA A 167 -18.88 -24.42 -62.18
CA ALA A 167 -17.42 -24.51 -61.96
C ALA A 167 -16.70 -24.06 -63.28
N PRO A 168 -15.36 -23.82 -63.37
CA PRO A 168 -14.31 -24.26 -62.44
C PRO A 168 -13.05 -23.34 -62.24
N ARG A 169 -12.16 -23.79 -61.33
CA ARG A 169 -10.67 -23.72 -61.34
C ARG A 169 -9.91 -22.55 -62.03
N LYS A 170 -9.03 -21.92 -61.23
CA LYS A 170 -7.58 -21.66 -61.47
C LYS A 170 -6.95 -21.21 -60.14
N LYS A 171 -5.65 -21.30 -59.80
CA LYS A 171 -4.49 -22.18 -60.04
C LYS A 171 -3.26 -21.34 -59.62
N THR A 172 -2.27 -21.94 -58.93
CA THR A 172 -0.86 -21.43 -58.76
C THR A 172 -0.66 -20.08 -58.03
N ALA A 173 0.46 -19.76 -57.37
CA ALA A 173 1.75 -20.43 -57.03
C ALA A 173 2.12 -20.05 -55.57
N ARG A 174 2.85 -20.79 -54.71
CA ARG A 174 4.08 -21.64 -54.78
C ARG A 174 5.40 -20.85 -54.60
N SER A 175 6.20 -21.24 -53.59
CA SER A 175 7.61 -20.85 -53.29
C SER A 175 7.84 -19.46 -52.64
N ALA A 176 8.92 -19.19 -51.87
CA ALA A 176 9.81 -20.04 -51.02
C ALA A 176 10.74 -19.17 -50.11
N LYS A 177 11.32 -19.80 -49.06
CA LYS A 177 12.52 -19.36 -48.28
C LYS A 177 13.83 -19.70 -49.05
N PRO A 178 15.08 -19.35 -48.62
CA PRO A 178 15.60 -19.08 -47.26
C PRO A 178 16.25 -17.65 -47.13
N ALA A 179 17.49 -17.30 -46.71
CA ALA A 179 18.78 -17.97 -46.41
C ALA A 179 19.57 -17.27 -45.25
N LYS A 180 20.91 -17.08 -45.36
CA LYS A 180 21.86 -16.51 -44.38
C LYS A 180 23.09 -15.88 -45.07
N LYS A 181 23.82 -14.97 -44.39
CA LYS A 181 25.30 -14.69 -44.38
C LYS A 181 25.54 -13.26 -43.83
N ALA A 182 26.69 -12.83 -43.27
CA ALA A 182 27.84 -13.50 -42.61
C ALA A 182 28.68 -12.44 -41.85
N THR A 183 29.54 -12.83 -40.91
CA THR A 183 30.55 -11.96 -40.26
C THR A 183 31.85 -11.86 -41.07
N PRO A 184 32.68 -10.81 -40.85
CA PRO A 184 34.00 -11.10 -40.25
C PRO A 184 34.60 -10.04 -39.28
N VAL A 185 35.43 -10.59 -38.39
CA VAL A 185 36.40 -10.05 -37.42
C VAL A 185 37.43 -9.04 -37.97
N ARG A 186 37.89 -8.04 -37.17
CA ARG A 186 39.36 -7.79 -36.89
C ARG A 186 39.70 -6.85 -35.71
N LYS A 187 40.80 -7.22 -35.02
CA LYS A 187 41.52 -6.65 -33.85
C LYS A 187 42.10 -5.22 -34.00
N GLN A 188 42.17 -4.47 -32.89
CA GLN A 188 43.36 -3.89 -32.19
C GLN A 188 42.85 -3.02 -31.02
N LYS A 189 43.33 -2.99 -29.76
CA LYS A 189 44.62 -3.21 -29.05
C LYS A 189 45.55 -1.98 -29.00
N ARG A 190 46.01 -1.67 -27.78
CA ARG A 190 46.79 -0.50 -27.30
C ARG A 190 45.88 0.70 -26.94
N LYS A 191 46.27 1.56 -25.99
CA LYS A 191 47.58 1.66 -25.33
C LYS A 191 47.48 1.46 -23.81
#